data_AF-A0A268H9M0-F1
#
_entry.id   AF-A0A268H9M0-F1
#
_cell.length_a   1.000
_cell.length_b   1.000
_cell.length_c   1.000
_cell.angle_alpha   90.00
_cell.angle_beta   90.00
_cell.angle_gamma   90.00
#
_symmetry.space_group_name_H-M   'P 1'
#
loop_
_entity.id
_entity.type
_entity.pdbx_description
1 polymer ?
#
loop_
_entity_poly.entity_id
_entity_poly.type
_entity_poly.pdbx_seq_one_letter_code
_entity_poly.pdbx_strand_id
1 'polypeptide(L)'
;MRRLKFWLLAIILPIIVILLIGGIILYNLIDVNLNDLNGKGQVVSTIESPNKSYVAEIRLIDENGNATTPIQQAVSISSNDSDQNQLKEETVYWEIHSDSETPEVNWLDDDTINVNGKIIDVLDKDTYYDWQDHSEN
;
A
#
# COMPACT_ATOMS: atom_id res chain seq x y z
N MET A 1 16.22 -4.92 52.22
CA MET A 1 15.64 -5.60 51.04
C MET A 1 14.48 -4.85 50.37
N ARG A 2 13.53 -4.21 51.08
CA ARG A 2 12.39 -3.48 50.46
C ARG A 2 12.79 -2.28 49.58
N ARG A 3 13.77 -1.47 50.00
CA ARG A 3 14.22 -0.29 49.24
C ARG A 3 15.00 -0.65 47.96
N LEU A 4 15.78 -1.73 47.98
CA LEU A 4 16.52 -2.21 46.81
C LEU A 4 15.57 -2.68 45.69
N LYS A 5 14.45 -3.35 46.05
CA LYS A 5 13.40 -3.75 45.10
C LYS A 5 12.69 -2.55 44.48
N PHE A 6 12.46 -1.48 45.24
CA PHE A 6 11.89 -0.22 44.73
C PHE A 6 12.83 0.50 43.75
N TRP A 7 14.13 0.52 44.02
CA TRP A 7 15.13 1.11 43.10
C TRP A 7 15.30 0.29 41.83
N LEU A 8 15.27 -1.04 41.93
CA LEU A 8 15.27 -1.92 40.75
C LEU A 8 14.01 -1.72 39.90
N LEU A 9 12.82 -1.62 40.51
CA LEU A 9 11.58 -1.32 39.79
C LEU A 9 11.60 0.05 39.11
N ALA A 10 12.16 1.07 39.77
CA ALA A 10 12.29 2.42 39.22
C ALA A 10 13.21 2.52 37.99
N ILE A 11 14.16 1.58 37.84
CA ILE A 11 15.06 1.50 36.67
C ILE A 11 14.48 0.59 35.59
N ILE A 12 13.84 -0.52 35.97
CA ILE A 12 13.29 -1.50 35.02
C ILE A 12 12.05 -0.96 34.29
N LEU A 13 11.17 -0.25 34.99
CA LEU A 13 9.94 0.30 34.41
C LEU A 13 10.19 1.24 33.20
N PRO A 14 11.09 2.25 33.26
CA PRO A 14 11.36 3.10 32.11
C PRO A 14 12.01 2.35 30.95
N ILE A 15 12.83 1.32 31.21
CA ILE A 15 13.42 0.47 30.16
C ILE A 15 12.31 -0.28 29.41
N ILE A 16 11.34 -0.85 30.12
CA ILE A 16 10.19 -1.52 29.51
C ILE A 16 9.37 -0.53 28.68
N VAL A 17 9.14 0.69 29.17
CA VAL A 17 8.42 1.73 28.42
C VAL A 17 9.16 2.11 27.14
N ILE A 18 10.49 2.28 27.19
CA ILE A 18 11.31 2.56 26.00
C ILE A 18 11.25 1.41 25.00
N LEU A 19 11.32 0.15 25.46
CA LEU A 19 11.21 -1.02 24.59
C LEU A 19 9.83 -1.14 23.95
N LEU A 20 8.76 -0.82 24.68
CA LEU A 20 7.39 -0.80 24.13
C LEU A 20 7.24 0.30 23.08
N ILE A 21 7.71 1.51 23.36
CA ILE A 21 7.67 2.64 22.40
C ILE A 21 8.50 2.30 21.16
N GLY A 22 9.73 1.79 21.35
CA GLY A 22 10.59 1.37 20.25
C GLY A 22 9.96 0.25 19.41
N GLY A 23 9.32 -0.72 20.06
CA GLY A 23 8.60 -1.80 19.39
C GLY A 23 7.43 -1.29 18.54
N ILE A 24 6.62 -0.35 19.05
CA ILE A 24 5.52 0.26 18.31
C ILE A 24 6.05 1.05 17.09
N ILE A 25 7.12 1.82 17.27
CA ILE A 25 7.72 2.57 16.16
C ILE A 25 8.24 1.62 15.08
N LEU A 26 8.94 0.55 15.47
CA LEU A 26 9.45 -0.45 14.51
C LEU A 26 8.31 -1.19 13.80
N TYR A 27 7.23 -1.52 14.50
CA TYR A 27 6.05 -2.16 13.91
C TYR A 27 5.43 -1.27 12.83
N ASN A 28 5.18 0.01 13.13
CA ASN A 28 4.61 0.97 12.17
C ASN A 28 5.52 1.28 10.97
N LEU A 29 6.81 0.92 11.02
CA LEU A 29 7.71 1.08 9.87
C LEU A 29 7.64 -0.10 8.89
N ILE A 30 7.06 -1.22 9.31
CA ILE A 30 7.00 -2.44 8.51
C ILE A 30 5.58 -2.62 7.95
N ASP A 31 4.54 -2.18 8.68
CA ASP A 31 3.14 -2.24 8.27
C ASP A 31 2.83 -1.12 7.26
N VAL A 32 2.92 -1.43 5.96
CA VAL A 32 2.65 -0.49 4.86
C VAL A 32 1.24 -0.79 4.34
N ASN A 33 0.36 0.20 4.38
CA ASN A 33 -0.98 0.07 3.80
C ASN A 33 -1.02 0.69 2.40
N LEU A 34 -1.94 0.22 1.55
CA LEU A 34 -2.22 0.84 0.24
C LEU A 34 -2.35 2.37 0.28
N ASN A 35 -2.95 2.92 1.34
CA ASN A 35 -3.11 4.37 1.49
C ASN A 35 -1.77 5.14 1.60
N ASP A 36 -0.73 4.50 2.15
CA ASP A 36 0.61 5.11 2.26
C ASP A 36 1.30 5.20 0.90
N LEU A 37 0.81 4.43 -0.08
CA LEU A 37 1.31 4.36 -1.45
C LEU A 37 0.61 5.31 -2.41
N ASN A 38 -0.44 6.03 -1.97
CA ASN A 38 -1.15 7.01 -2.79
C ASN A 38 -0.17 8.07 -3.33
N GLY A 39 -0.11 8.22 -4.66
CA GLY A 39 0.79 9.15 -5.34
C GLY A 39 2.28 8.79 -5.29
N LYS A 40 2.65 7.56 -4.88
CA LYS A 40 4.05 7.10 -4.85
C LYS A 40 4.48 6.44 -6.15
N GLY A 41 5.75 6.60 -6.51
CA GLY A 41 6.33 5.96 -7.69
C GLY A 41 6.13 6.75 -8.98
N GLN A 42 6.71 6.23 -10.05
CA GLN A 42 6.66 6.81 -11.39
C GLN A 42 5.47 6.23 -12.16
N VAL A 43 4.62 7.09 -12.71
CA VAL A 43 3.59 6.67 -13.67
C VAL A 43 4.27 6.21 -14.96
N VAL A 44 4.04 4.96 -15.34
CA VAL A 44 4.56 4.36 -16.58
C VAL A 44 3.51 4.22 -17.67
N SER A 45 2.23 4.16 -17.27
CA SER A 45 1.11 4.05 -18.20
C SER A 45 -0.19 4.51 -17.52
N THR A 46 -1.17 4.87 -18.33
CA THR A 46 -2.49 5.34 -17.88
C THR A 46 -3.56 4.76 -18.80
N ILE A 47 -4.65 4.25 -18.21
CA ILE A 47 -5.75 3.61 -18.93
C ILE A 47 -7.08 4.12 -18.41
N GLU A 48 -7.92 4.68 -19.30
CA GLU A 48 -9.28 5.09 -18.96
C GLU A 48 -10.23 3.89 -18.92
N SER A 49 -11.17 3.92 -17.97
CA SER A 49 -12.35 3.05 -17.96
C SER A 49 -13.19 3.22 -19.24
N PRO A 50 -14.00 2.21 -19.64
CA PRO A 50 -14.80 2.27 -20.86
C PRO A 50 -15.74 3.50 -20.93
N ASN A 51 -16.37 3.88 -19.82
CA ASN A 51 -17.21 5.07 -19.71
C ASN A 51 -16.44 6.36 -19.41
N LYS A 52 -15.13 6.28 -19.16
CA LYS A 52 -14.22 7.37 -18.82
C LYS A 52 -14.46 8.06 -17.48
N SER A 53 -15.25 7.44 -16.60
CA SER A 53 -15.49 7.93 -15.24
C SER A 53 -14.26 7.75 -14.35
N TYR A 54 -13.43 6.74 -14.62
CA TYR A 54 -12.18 6.45 -13.91
C TYR A 54 -10.97 6.39 -14.81
N VAL A 55 -9.83 6.74 -14.21
CA VAL A 55 -8.50 6.65 -14.80
C VAL A 55 -7.63 5.76 -13.90
N ALA A 56 -7.09 4.70 -14.47
CA ALA A 56 -6.11 3.84 -13.82
C ALA A 56 -4.70 4.27 -14.22
N GLU A 57 -3.87 4.56 -13.23
CA GLU A 57 -2.47 4.90 -13.41
C GLU A 57 -1.59 3.77 -12.89
N ILE A 58 -0.78 3.25 -13.79
CA ILE A 58 0.16 2.16 -13.53
C ILE A 58 1.46 2.78 -13.07
N ARG A 59 1.91 2.40 -11.88
CA ARG A 59 3.05 3.01 -11.21
C ARG A 59 4.11 1.97 -10.88
N LEU A 60 5.36 2.36 -11.05
CA LEU A 60 6.51 1.63 -10.55
C LEU A 60 7.10 2.41 -9.37
N ILE A 61 7.15 1.76 -8.21
CA ILE A 61 7.72 2.32 -6.99
C ILE A 61 9.14 1.76 -6.86
N ASP A 62 10.10 2.63 -7.13
CA ASP A 62 11.50 2.41 -6.83
C ASP A 62 11.91 3.42 -5.77
N GLU A 63 11.99 2.98 -4.52
CA GLU A 63 12.24 3.89 -3.41
C GLU A 63 13.66 4.44 -3.39
N ASN A 64 14.63 3.86 -4.13
CA ASN A 64 16.03 4.25 -3.97
C ASN A 64 16.95 4.12 -5.21
N GLY A 65 16.48 3.68 -6.38
CA GLY A 65 17.35 3.48 -7.55
C GLY A 65 18.43 2.41 -7.35
N ASN A 66 18.29 1.60 -6.29
CA ASN A 66 19.29 0.64 -5.86
C ASN A 66 19.01 -0.71 -6.52
N ALA A 67 20.04 -1.31 -7.14
CA ALA A 67 19.94 -2.59 -7.84
C ALA A 67 19.51 -3.79 -6.96
N THR A 68 19.41 -3.62 -5.65
CA THR A 68 19.06 -4.66 -4.68
C THR A 68 17.62 -4.59 -4.18
N THR A 69 16.90 -3.49 -4.41
CA THR A 69 15.48 -3.37 -4.04
C THR A 69 14.62 -3.79 -5.24
N PRO A 70 13.72 -4.77 -5.09
CA PRO A 70 12.76 -5.10 -6.14
C PRO A 70 11.93 -3.86 -6.51
N ILE A 71 11.70 -3.65 -7.80
CA ILE A 71 10.75 -2.65 -8.27
C ILE A 71 9.36 -3.12 -7.86
N GLN A 72 8.64 -2.28 -7.13
CA GLN A 72 7.28 -2.60 -6.71
C GLN A 72 6.30 -2.04 -7.74
N GLN A 73 5.20 -2.75 -7.96
CA GLN A 73 4.15 -2.39 -8.90
C GLN A 73 2.93 -1.91 -8.13
N ALA A 74 2.35 -0.79 -8.55
CA ALA A 74 1.13 -0.28 -7.99
C ALA A 74 0.17 0.18 -9.09
N VAL A 75 -1.13 0.11 -8.81
CA VAL A 75 -2.16 0.72 -9.64
C VAL A 75 -2.99 1.65 -8.76
N SER A 76 -3.08 2.91 -9.16
CA SER A 76 -3.96 3.88 -8.50
C SER A 76 -5.09 4.29 -9.42
N ILE A 77 -6.27 4.48 -8.84
CA ILE A 77 -7.48 4.89 -9.52
C ILE A 77 -7.82 6.31 -9.10
N SER A 78 -8.25 7.13 -10.06
CA SER A 78 -8.83 8.44 -9.80
C SER A 78 -10.10 8.64 -10.64
N SER A 79 -11.04 9.43 -10.16
CA SER A 79 -12.20 9.82 -10.97
C SER A 79 -11.83 10.93 -11.95
N ASN A 80 -12.32 10.84 -13.17
CA ASN A 80 -12.29 11.95 -14.11
C ASN A 80 -13.31 13.00 -13.64
N ASP A 81 -12.93 14.28 -13.61
CA ASP A 81 -13.55 15.42 -12.90
C ASP A 81 -15.02 15.77 -13.30
N SER A 82 -15.72 14.89 -14.03
CA SER A 82 -17.08 15.09 -14.53
C SER A 82 -18.18 14.42 -13.69
N ASP A 83 -17.84 13.47 -12.81
CA ASP A 83 -18.82 12.74 -11.99
C ASP A 83 -18.90 13.23 -10.53
N GLN A 84 -20.10 13.20 -9.96
CA GLN A 84 -20.39 13.70 -8.60
C GLN A 84 -19.74 12.87 -7.47
N ASN A 85 -19.21 11.70 -7.79
CA ASN A 85 -18.48 10.82 -6.87
C ASN A 85 -16.98 10.95 -7.13
N GLN A 86 -16.41 12.10 -6.78
CA GLN A 86 -14.98 12.34 -6.96
C GLN A 86 -14.15 11.40 -6.07
N LEU A 87 -13.65 10.32 -6.66
CA LEU A 87 -12.68 9.46 -6.04
C LEU A 87 -11.31 10.16 -6.16
N LYS A 88 -10.82 10.65 -5.03
CA LYS A 88 -9.43 11.09 -4.91
C LYS A 88 -8.52 9.91 -5.26
N GLU A 89 -7.40 10.19 -5.90
CA GLU A 89 -6.40 9.19 -6.27
C GLU A 89 -6.13 8.23 -5.10
N GLU A 90 -6.45 6.95 -5.31
CA GLU A 90 -6.32 5.89 -4.32
C GLU A 90 -5.63 4.68 -4.95
N THR A 91 -4.64 4.13 -4.28
CA THR A 91 -3.96 2.90 -4.67
C THR A 91 -4.84 1.71 -4.33
N VAL A 92 -5.16 0.90 -5.33
CA VAL A 92 -6.07 -0.25 -5.20
C VAL A 92 -5.34 -1.58 -5.33
N TYR A 93 -4.10 -1.54 -5.83
CA TYR A 93 -3.24 -2.70 -6.03
C TYR A 93 -1.80 -2.37 -5.67
N TRP A 94 -1.13 -3.27 -4.96
CA TRP A 94 0.30 -3.21 -4.71
C TRP A 94 0.95 -4.60 -4.65
N GLU A 95 2.10 -4.75 -5.33
CA GLU A 95 2.88 -6.01 -5.37
C GLU A 95 4.39 -5.76 -5.43
N ILE A 96 5.18 -6.44 -4.59
CA ILE A 96 6.66 -6.33 -4.54
C ILE A 96 7.37 -7.45 -5.33
N HIS A 97 6.68 -8.55 -5.63
CA HIS A 97 7.26 -9.75 -6.23
C HIS A 97 6.56 -10.17 -7.53
N SER A 98 6.55 -9.28 -8.50
CA SER A 98 6.03 -9.60 -9.84
C SER A 98 7.12 -10.19 -10.73
N ASP A 99 6.75 -11.22 -11.50
CA ASP A 99 7.61 -11.79 -12.55
C ASP A 99 7.71 -10.87 -13.78
N SER A 100 6.82 -9.88 -13.90
CA SER A 100 6.77 -8.89 -14.98
C SER A 100 7.43 -7.58 -14.56
N GLU A 101 7.90 -6.77 -15.52
CA GLU A 101 8.42 -5.42 -15.26
C GLU A 101 7.30 -4.42 -14.94
N THR A 102 6.10 -4.62 -15.50
CA THR A 102 4.90 -3.80 -15.25
C THR A 102 3.68 -4.69 -15.08
N PRO A 103 2.68 -4.28 -14.27
CA PRO A 103 1.47 -5.07 -14.11
C PRO A 103 0.67 -5.09 -15.42
N GLU A 104 0.08 -6.25 -15.73
CA GLU A 104 -0.93 -6.39 -16.77
C GLU A 104 -2.25 -5.82 -16.25
N VAL A 105 -2.75 -4.78 -16.91
CA VAL A 105 -3.93 -4.05 -16.46
C VAL A 105 -4.95 -3.92 -17.58
N ASN A 106 -6.19 -4.31 -17.31
CA ASN A 106 -7.30 -4.11 -18.22
C ASN A 106 -8.60 -3.86 -17.45
N TRP A 107 -9.43 -2.94 -17.95
CA TRP A 107 -10.80 -2.80 -17.48
C TRP A 107 -11.64 -3.99 -17.96
N LEU A 108 -12.45 -4.56 -17.07
CA LEU A 108 -13.42 -5.61 -17.39
C LEU A 108 -14.78 -5.00 -17.74
N ASP A 109 -15.14 -3.94 -17.03
CA ASP A 109 -16.30 -3.09 -17.27
C ASP A 109 -16.01 -1.65 -16.76
N ASP A 110 -17.06 -0.91 -16.43
CA ASP A 110 -17.00 0.53 -16.11
C ASP A 110 -16.32 0.82 -14.75
N ASP A 111 -16.43 -0.09 -13.80
CA ASP A 111 -15.95 0.05 -12.41
C ASP A 111 -15.08 -1.12 -11.95
N THR A 112 -14.95 -2.18 -12.75
CA THR A 112 -14.13 -3.35 -12.42
C THR A 112 -12.86 -3.41 -13.28
N ILE A 113 -11.73 -3.54 -12.62
CA ILE A 113 -10.41 -3.64 -13.24
C ILE A 113 -9.73 -4.96 -12.88
N ASN A 114 -9.02 -5.54 -13.85
CA ASN A 114 -8.15 -6.69 -13.65
C ASN A 114 -6.69 -6.22 -13.63
N VAL A 115 -5.95 -6.57 -12.58
CA VAL A 115 -4.53 -6.25 -12.40
C VAL A 115 -3.78 -7.54 -12.06
N ASN A 116 -2.91 -8.02 -12.95
CA ASN A 116 -2.17 -9.30 -12.80
C ASN A 116 -3.08 -10.49 -12.43
N GLY A 117 -4.32 -10.52 -12.94
CA GLY A 117 -5.30 -11.58 -12.62
C GLY A 117 -6.09 -11.35 -11.32
N LYS A 118 -5.86 -10.25 -10.60
CA LYS A 118 -6.68 -9.80 -9.46
C LYS A 118 -7.82 -8.93 -9.97
N ILE A 119 -9.05 -9.33 -9.67
CA ILE A 119 -10.26 -8.59 -10.02
C ILE A 119 -10.58 -7.63 -8.88
N ILE A 120 -10.63 -6.35 -9.18
CA ILE A 120 -10.84 -5.25 -8.23
C ILE A 120 -12.02 -4.43 -8.71
N ASP A 121 -13.03 -4.26 -7.85
CA ASP A 121 -14.10 -3.28 -8.02
C ASP A 121 -13.67 -1.97 -7.35
N VAL A 122 -13.56 -0.89 -8.12
CA VAL A 122 -13.05 0.40 -7.63
C VAL A 122 -13.96 1.07 -6.61
N LEU A 123 -15.19 0.57 -6.45
CA LEU A 123 -16.16 1.02 -5.45
C LEU A 123 -16.16 0.14 -4.19
N ASP A 124 -15.54 -1.04 -4.23
CA ASP A 124 -15.48 -1.99 -3.13
C ASP A 124 -14.04 -2.21 -2.63
N LYS A 125 -13.72 -1.57 -1.50
CA LYS A 125 -12.39 -1.64 -0.87
C LYS A 125 -12.02 -3.04 -0.40
N ASP A 126 -12.98 -3.93 -0.17
CA ASP A 126 -12.70 -5.31 0.22
C ASP A 126 -12.10 -6.13 -0.94
N THR A 127 -12.17 -5.62 -2.16
CA THR A 127 -11.56 -6.23 -3.35
C THR A 127 -10.13 -5.75 -3.62
N TYR A 128 -9.64 -4.75 -2.88
CA TYR A 128 -8.31 -4.19 -3.10
C TYR A 128 -7.23 -5.21 -2.75
N TYR A 129 -6.13 -5.15 -3.48
CA TYR A 129 -5.05 -6.12 -3.32
C TYR A 129 -3.80 -5.47 -2.72
N ASP A 130 -3.51 -5.86 -1.48
CA ASP A 130 -2.26 -5.57 -0.79
C ASP A 130 -1.45 -6.86 -0.63
N TRP A 131 -0.27 -6.92 -1.26
CA TRP A 131 0.59 -8.11 -1.14
C TRP A 131 1.02 -8.39 0.30
N GLN A 132 1.12 -7.36 1.16
CA GLN A 132 1.57 -7.52 2.54
C GLN A 132 0.52 -8.31 3.34
N ASP A 133 -0.74 -7.90 3.27
CA ASP A 133 -1.88 -8.62 3.89
C ASP A 133 -2.02 -10.05 3.35
N HIS A 134 -1.71 -10.27 2.08
CA HIS A 134 -1.86 -11.58 1.44
C HIS A 134 -0.65 -12.51 1.63
N SER A 135 0.48 -12.00 2.12
CA SER A 135 1.71 -12.77 2.38
C SER A 135 1.73 -13.48 3.75
N GLU A 136 0.80 -13.14 4.64
CA GLU A 136 0.72 -13.69 6.01
C GLU A 136 -0.14 -14.96 6.15
N ASN A 137 -0.64 -15.55 5.05
CA ASN A 137 -1.37 -16.83 5.01
C ASN A 137 -0.57 -17.96 4.35
#